data_AF-A0A8C0HJ57-F1
#
_entry.id   AF-A0A8C0HJ57-F1
#
_cell.length_a   1.000
_cell.length_b   1.000
_cell.length_c   1.000
_cell.angle_alpha   90.00
_cell.angle_beta   90.00
_cell.angle_gamma   90.00
#
_symmetry.space_group_name_H-M   'P 1'
#
loop_
_entity.id
_entity.type
_entity.pdbx_description
1 polymer ?
#
loop_
_entity_poly.entity_id
_entity_poly.type
_entity_poly.pdbx_seq_one_letter_code
_entity_poly.pdbx_strand_id
1 'polypeptide(L)'
;MKRVEESLLSTDYKKHIQEHGSPSPFWEQELESLHFVIEMKNEHIHSLDKKLLNLETVVERNLLLEEKVKTLQQENEDLQVRTQNHLVMVASSMGGRDASGRGE
;
A
#
# COMPACT_ATOMS: atom_id res chain seq x y z
N MET A 1 15.58 21.08 19.04
CA MET A 1 16.02 21.19 17.64
C MET A 1 17.34 21.94 17.61
N LYS A 2 18.47 21.25 17.40
CA LYS A 2 19.82 21.87 17.37
C LYS A 2 20.70 21.32 16.24
N ARG A 3 20.10 20.69 15.22
CA ARG A 3 20.82 20.10 14.07
C ARG A 3 20.58 20.80 12.74
N VAL A 4 19.85 21.91 12.73
CA VAL A 4 19.52 22.68 11.52
C VAL A 4 20.42 23.92 11.35
N GLU A 5 21.32 24.19 12.29
CA GLU A 5 22.24 25.33 12.20
C GLU A 5 23.44 25.09 11.25
N GLU A 6 23.62 23.86 10.74
CA GLU A 6 24.68 23.49 9.79
C GLU A 6 24.12 22.90 8.49
N SER A 7 22.98 23.40 8.01
CA SER A 7 22.54 23.12 6.63
C SER A 7 23.61 23.62 5.64
N LEU A 8 23.80 22.93 4.51
CA LEU A 8 24.60 23.42 3.37
C LEU A 8 24.26 24.88 3.04
N LEU A 9 22.99 25.24 3.18
CA LEU A 9 22.49 26.60 3.00
C LEU A 9 23.15 27.62 3.95
N SER A 10 23.36 27.26 5.22
CA SER A 10 24.03 28.14 6.19
C SER A 10 25.52 28.29 5.90
N THR A 11 26.17 27.24 5.40
CA THR A 11 27.59 27.25 5.02
C THR A 11 27.81 28.13 3.79
N ASP A 12 26.99 27.95 2.76
CA ASP A 12 27.04 28.75 1.53
C ASP A 12 26.72 30.22 1.80
N TYR A 13 25.74 30.50 2.66
CA TYR A 13 25.40 31.87 3.05
C TYR A 13 26.55 32.57 3.79
N LYS A 14 27.18 31.89 4.77
CA LYS A 14 28.36 32.42 5.46
C LYS A 14 29.51 32.72 4.50
N LYS A 15 29.77 31.81 3.55
CA LYS A 15 30.80 31.99 2.53
C LYS A 15 30.50 33.21 1.64
N HIS A 16 29.25 33.37 1.21
CA HIS A 16 28.83 34.49 0.38
C HIS A 16 29.00 35.84 1.09
N ILE A 17 28.66 35.93 2.38
CA ILE A 17 28.90 37.14 3.19
C ILE A 17 30.40 37.46 3.28
N GLN A 18 31.25 36.45 3.43
CA GLN A 18 32.71 36.65 3.46
C GLN A 18 33.26 37.14 2.12
N GLU A 19 32.71 36.67 1.00
CA GLU A 19 33.18 37.00 -0.35
C GLU A 19 32.64 38.34 -0.87
N HIS A 20 31.42 38.73 -0.47
CA HIS A 20 30.69 39.86 -1.07
C HIS A 20 30.14 40.89 -0.07
N GLY A 21 30.29 40.65 1.23
CA GLY A 21 29.71 41.47 2.29
C GLY A 21 28.27 41.07 2.64
N SER A 22 27.75 41.67 3.72
CA SER A 22 26.38 41.43 4.18
C SER A 22 25.37 41.92 3.14
N PRO A 23 24.31 41.14 2.82
CA PRO A 23 23.21 41.64 2.02
C PRO A 23 22.55 42.86 2.68
N SER A 24 21.85 43.67 1.88
CA SER A 24 21.01 44.73 2.46
C SER A 24 19.85 44.11 3.26
N PRO A 25 19.25 44.84 4.22
CA PRO A 25 18.14 44.32 5.04
C PRO A 25 16.96 43.75 4.23
N PHE A 26 16.75 44.26 3.02
CA PHE A 26 15.74 43.73 2.08
C PHE A 26 16.00 42.25 1.73
N TRP A 27 17.26 41.89 1.46
CA TRP A 27 17.63 40.53 1.09
C TRP A 27 17.63 39.57 2.29
N GLU A 28 17.95 40.06 3.48
CA GLU A 28 17.82 39.27 4.71
C GLU A 28 16.35 38.87 4.94
N GLN A 29 15.42 39.81 4.76
CA GLN A 29 13.99 39.56 4.86
C GLN A 29 13.49 38.59 3.77
N GLU A 30 13.95 38.75 2.53
CA GLU A 30 13.59 37.84 1.44
C GLU A 30 14.08 36.41 1.70
N LEU A 31 15.31 36.26 2.24
CA LEU A 31 15.86 34.98 2.64
C LEU A 31 15.06 34.32 3.77
N GLU A 32 14.59 35.10 4.75
CA GLU A 32 13.74 34.59 5.84
C GLU A 32 12.38 34.11 5.32
N SER A 33 11.77 34.85 4.40
CA SER A 33 10.52 34.46 3.72
C SER A 33 10.70 33.15 2.93
N LEU A 34 11.79 33.03 2.17
CA LEU A 34 12.09 31.82 1.42
C LEU A 34 12.36 30.62 2.34
N HIS A 35 13.07 30.83 3.44
CA HIS A 35 13.32 29.78 4.42
C HIS A 35 12.01 29.23 5.00
N PHE A 36 11.09 30.11 5.39
CA PHE A 36 9.77 29.71 5.89
C PHE A 36 8.98 28.87 4.86
N VAL A 37 9.00 29.27 3.59
CA VAL A 37 8.34 28.49 2.51
C VAL A 37 8.97 27.12 2.34
N ILE A 38 10.30 27.01 2.45
CA ILE A 38 11.01 25.73 2.39
C ILE A 38 10.61 24.83 3.57
N GLU A 39 10.56 25.37 4.79
CA GLU A 39 10.11 24.63 5.97
C GLU A 39 8.67 24.12 5.79
N MET A 40 7.76 24.97 5.31
CA MET A 40 6.39 24.56 5.01
C MET A 40 6.32 23.43 3.96
N LYS A 41 7.14 23.51 2.91
CA LYS A 41 7.19 22.47 1.86
C LYS A 41 7.77 21.17 2.40
N ASN A 42 8.80 21.22 3.24
CA ASN A 42 9.39 20.03 3.87
C ASN A 42 8.38 19.32 4.78
N GLU A 43 7.64 20.06 5.60
CA GLU A 43 6.57 19.49 6.44
C GLU A 43 5.46 18.85 5.59
N HIS A 44 5.11 19.48 4.46
CA HIS A 44 4.15 18.91 3.52
C HIS A 44 4.65 17.59 2.91
N ILE A 45 5.92 17.52 2.49
CA ILE A 45 6.54 16.31 1.96
C ILE A 45 6.50 15.19 3.02
N HIS A 46 6.90 15.47 4.25
CA HIS A 46 6.83 14.50 5.34
C HIS A 46 5.40 13.99 5.62
N SER A 47 4.39 14.85 5.45
CA SER A 47 3.00 14.40 5.52
C SER A 47 2.61 13.49 4.36
N LEU A 48 3.12 13.73 3.15
CA LEU A 48 2.87 12.88 1.99
C LEU A 48 3.56 11.52 2.14
N ASP A 49 4.78 11.48 2.66
CA ASP A 49 5.50 10.22 2.92
C ASP A 49 4.72 9.30 3.87
N LYS A 50 4.12 9.86 4.93
CA LYS A 50 3.26 9.10 5.86
C LYS A 50 2.01 8.54 5.16
N LYS A 51 1.41 9.30 4.25
CA LYS A 51 0.25 8.85 3.47
C LYS A 51 0.64 7.77 2.48
N LEU A 52 1.82 7.91 1.86
CA LEU A 52 2.37 6.93 0.93
C LEU A 52 2.56 5.58 1.62
N LEU A 53 3.20 5.56 2.80
CA LEU A 53 3.39 4.33 3.58
C LEU A 53 2.06 3.64 3.93
N ASN A 54 1.04 4.42 4.28
CA ASN A 54 -0.29 3.87 4.55
C ASN A 54 -0.92 3.25 3.29
N LEU A 55 -0.77 3.91 2.13
CA LEU A 55 -1.26 3.39 0.85
C LEU A 55 -0.54 2.10 0.46
N GLU A 56 0.78 2.04 0.61
CA GLU A 56 1.57 0.82 0.38
C GLU A 56 1.07 -0.34 1.23
N THR A 57 0.78 -0.10 2.51
CA THR A 57 0.22 -1.11 3.40
C THR A 57 -1.18 -1.58 2.96
N VAL A 58 -2.01 -0.68 2.43
CA VAL A 58 -3.34 -1.02 1.90
C VAL A 58 -3.22 -1.85 0.63
N VAL A 59 -2.28 -1.52 -0.26
CA VAL A 59 -2.00 -2.29 -1.47
C VAL A 59 -1.55 -3.71 -1.13
N GLU A 60 -0.64 -3.87 -0.17
CA GLU A 60 -0.19 -5.20 0.28
C GLU A 60 -1.35 -6.04 0.82
N ARG A 61 -2.20 -5.46 1.68
CA ARG A 61 -3.39 -6.17 2.19
C ARG A 61 -4.37 -6.53 1.09
N ASN A 62 -4.54 -5.66 0.10
CA ASN A 62 -5.42 -5.90 -1.03
C ASN A 62 -4.94 -7.12 -1.83
N LEU A 63 -3.64 -7.21 -2.13
CA LEU A 63 -3.05 -8.35 -2.83
C LEU A 63 -3.27 -9.67 -2.07
N LEU A 64 -3.06 -9.68 -0.75
CA LEU A 64 -3.31 -10.86 0.09
C LEU A 64 -4.79 -11.29 0.07
N LEU A 65 -5.71 -10.33 0.08
CA LEU A 65 -7.14 -10.60 -0.01
C LEU A 65 -7.52 -11.12 -1.39
N GLU A 66 -6.97 -10.58 -2.47
CA GLU A 66 -7.19 -11.07 -3.83
C GLU A 66 -6.72 -12.52 -3.99
N GLU A 67 -5.56 -12.87 -3.44
CA GLU A 67 -5.07 -14.25 -3.42
C GLU A 67 -6.02 -15.16 -2.65
N LYS A 68 -6.43 -14.75 -1.44
CA LYS A 68 -7.38 -15.52 -0.63
C LYS A 68 -8.72 -15.73 -1.31
N VAL A 69 -9.22 -14.72 -2.04
CA VAL A 69 -10.45 -14.85 -2.83
C VAL A 69 -10.28 -15.91 -3.92
N LYS A 70 -9.16 -15.91 -4.64
CA LYS A 70 -8.88 -16.93 -5.67
C LYS A 70 -8.82 -18.33 -5.07
N THR A 71 -8.12 -18.51 -3.95
CA THR A 71 -8.05 -19.80 -3.26
C THR A 71 -9.43 -20.30 -2.84
N LEU A 72 -10.25 -19.43 -2.22
CA LEU A 72 -11.61 -19.80 -1.79
C LEU A 72 -12.53 -20.10 -2.97
N GLN A 73 -12.39 -19.40 -4.09
CA GLN A 73 -13.13 -19.70 -5.32
C GLN A 73 -12.77 -21.10 -5.83
N GLN A 74 -11.47 -21.42 -5.90
CA GLN A 74 -11.01 -22.75 -6.32
C GLN A 74 -11.48 -23.86 -5.39
N GLU A 75 -11.39 -23.67 -4.08
CA GLU A 75 -11.89 -24.63 -3.09
C GLU A 75 -13.41 -24.86 -3.22
N ASN A 76 -14.19 -23.81 -3.49
CA ASN A 76 -15.63 -23.91 -3.68
C ASN A 76 -15.97 -24.68 -4.96
N GLU A 77 -15.29 -24.41 -6.08
CA GLU A 77 -15.45 -25.17 -7.33
C GLU A 77 -15.14 -26.65 -7.13
N ASP A 78 -14.04 -26.97 -6.45
CA ASP A 78 -13.66 -28.33 -6.09
C ASP A 78 -14.74 -29.05 -5.27
N LEU A 79 -15.32 -28.38 -4.27
CA LEU A 79 -16.39 -28.92 -3.44
C LEU A 79 -17.68 -29.14 -4.24
N GLN A 80 -18.02 -28.23 -5.15
CA GLN A 80 -19.17 -28.39 -6.05
C GLN A 80 -19.01 -29.62 -6.95
N VAL A 81 -17.82 -29.81 -7.54
CA VAL A 81 -17.51 -30.99 -8.36
C VAL A 81 -17.63 -32.28 -7.54
N ARG A 82 -17.07 -32.31 -6.32
CA ARG A 82 -17.19 -33.48 -5.42
C ARG A 82 -18.65 -33.79 -5.09
N THR A 83 -19.42 -32.75 -4.77
CA THR A 83 -20.86 -32.90 -4.46
C THR A 83 -21.62 -33.45 -5.65
N GLN A 84 -21.38 -32.93 -6.85
CA GLN A 84 -22.01 -33.41 -8.08
C GLN A 84 -21.69 -34.89 -8.35
N ASN A 85 -20.43 -35.29 -8.18
CA ASN A 85 -20.00 -36.68 -8.34
C ASN A 85 -20.69 -37.61 -7.34
N HIS A 86 -20.82 -37.20 -6.07
CA HIS A 86 -21.55 -37.96 -5.06
C HIS A 86 -23.03 -38.12 -5.40
N LEU A 87 -23.70 -37.05 -5.87
CA LEU A 87 -25.11 -37.11 -6.28
C LEU A 87 -25.32 -38.10 -7.44
N VAL A 88 -24.45 -38.08 -8.45
CA VAL A 88 -24.49 -39.02 -9.58
C VAL A 88 -24.29 -40.46 -9.11
N MET A 89 -23.33 -40.69 -8.20
CA MET A 89 -23.08 -42.01 -7.62
C MET A 89 -24.28 -42.54 -6.82
N VAL A 90 -24.88 -41.70 -5.97
CA VAL A 90 -26.07 -42.06 -5.20
C VAL A 90 -27.22 -42.42 -6.12
N ALA A 91 -27.52 -41.59 -7.13
CA ALA A 91 -28.56 -41.86 -8.11
C ALA A 91 -28.36 -43.19 -8.84
N SER A 92 -27.12 -43.48 -9.24
CA SER A 92 -26.74 -44.74 -9.91
C SER A 92 -26.90 -45.96 -8.99
N SER A 93 -26.62 -45.81 -7.69
CA SER A 93 -26.76 -46.88 -6.69
C SER A 93 -28.22 -47.20 -6.32
N MET A 94 -29.13 -46.23 -6.46
CA MET A 94 -30.57 -46.43 -6.21
C MET A 94 -31.24 -47.10 -7.42
N GLY A 95 -30.88 -46.73 -8.65
CA GLY A 95 -31.41 -47.37 -9.86
C GLY A 95 -31.04 -48.85 -10.04
N GLY A 96 -29.98 -49.33 -9.35
CA GLY A 96 -29.56 -50.73 -9.38
C GLY A 96 -30.32 -51.67 -8.42
N ARG A 97 -31.03 -51.15 -7.42
CA ARG A 97 -31.74 -52.00 -6.43
C ARG A 97 -33.11 -52.49 -6.90
N ASP A 98 -33.73 -51.79 -7.84
CA ASP A 98 -35.09 -52.11 -8.30
C ASP A 98 -35.15 -53.26 -9.32
N ALA A 99 -33.99 -53.65 -9.89
CA ALA A 99 -33.91 -54.70 -10.91
C ALA A 99 -33.64 -56.12 -10.35
N SER A 100 -33.32 -56.27 -9.06
CA SER A 100 -32.92 -57.56 -8.47
C SER A 100 -34.03 -58.29 -7.69
N GLY A 101 -35.27 -57.76 -7.67
CA GLY A 101 -36.36 -58.28 -6.82
C GLY A 101 -37.56 -58.90 -7.54
N ARG A 102 -37.48 -59.18 -8.85
CA ARG A 102 -38.56 -59.82 -9.61
C ARG A 102 -38.03 -61.03 -10.38
N GLY A 103 -38.05 -62.18 -9.72
CA GLY A 103 -37.66 -63.47 -10.29
C GLY A 103 -37.89 -64.60 -9.29
N GLU A 104 -39.13 -64.74 -8.82
CA GLU A 104 -39.69 -66.02 -8.37
C GLU A 104 -40.65 -66.54 -9.44
#